data_AF-A0A2V9ST47-F1
#
_entry.id   AF-A0A2V9ST47-F1
#
_cell.length_a   1.000
_cell.length_b   1.000
_cell.length_c   1.000
_cell.angle_alpha   90.00
_cell.angle_beta   90.00
_cell.angle_gamma   90.00
#
_symmetry.space_group_name_H-M   'P 1'
#
loop_
_entity.id
_entity.type
_entity.pdbx_description
1 polymer ?
#
loop_
_entity_poly.entity_id
_entity_poly.type
_entity_poly.pdbx_seq_one_letter_code
_entity_poly.pdbx_strand_id
1 'polypeptide(L)'
;MRKVALLVVLALALPVAAFADSSTDFENLGSIGSTATVSTLTPAAGGTLTLTSALSGGASGTLSLTTGTLTATALAGVFTFTGGSFTITDSSNKTLFSGTFTSGSQLTVVGKAIFINGVMGNNVTGQVIAGGIVSGDTVVVTPEPGTLGLLGTGLVGIAGLVRRRFKAA
;
A
#
# COMPACT_ATOMS: atom_id res chain seq x y z
N MET A 1 43.64 -11.55 -21.97
CA MET A 1 43.72 -10.60 -20.84
C MET A 1 42.48 -9.72 -20.74
N ARG A 2 42.18 -8.84 -21.73
CA ARG A 2 41.05 -7.88 -21.66
C ARG A 2 39.66 -8.51 -21.43
N LYS A 3 39.33 -9.62 -22.12
CA LYS A 3 38.02 -10.30 -21.98
C LYS A 3 37.82 -10.98 -20.61
N VAL A 4 38.91 -11.46 -19.99
CA VAL A 4 38.86 -12.10 -18.66
C VAL A 4 38.69 -11.03 -17.58
N ALA A 5 39.37 -9.89 -17.71
CA ALA A 5 39.19 -8.75 -16.82
C ALA A 5 37.74 -8.22 -16.85
N LEU A 6 37.12 -8.13 -18.02
CA LEU A 6 35.71 -7.71 -18.15
C LEU A 6 34.73 -8.68 -17.47
N LEU A 7 34.96 -9.99 -17.56
CA LEU A 7 34.10 -10.97 -16.88
C LEU A 7 34.25 -10.95 -15.36
N VAL A 8 35.44 -10.67 -14.85
CA VAL A 8 35.67 -10.49 -13.40
C VAL A 8 34.99 -9.22 -12.90
N VAL A 9 35.10 -8.12 -13.64
CA VAL A 9 34.39 -6.87 -13.31
C VAL A 9 32.88 -7.08 -13.34
N LEU A 10 32.36 -7.80 -14.34
CA LEU A 10 30.93 -8.11 -14.43
C LEU A 10 30.49 -8.98 -13.24
N ALA A 11 31.23 -10.02 -12.90
CA ALA A 11 30.94 -10.89 -11.76
C ALA A 11 30.98 -10.16 -10.40
N LEU A 12 31.79 -9.11 -10.25
CA LEU A 12 31.81 -8.25 -9.06
C LEU A 12 30.71 -7.17 -9.08
N ALA A 13 30.30 -6.71 -10.27
CA ALA A 13 29.27 -5.68 -10.43
C ALA A 13 27.85 -6.25 -10.28
N LEU A 14 27.63 -7.52 -10.63
CA LEU A 14 26.31 -8.17 -10.54
C LEU A 14 25.73 -8.22 -9.11
N PRO A 15 26.50 -8.57 -8.06
CA PRO A 15 26.01 -8.51 -6.68
C PRO A 15 25.62 -7.09 -6.28
N VAL A 16 26.40 -6.08 -6.66
CA VAL A 16 26.10 -4.67 -6.34
C VAL A 16 24.83 -4.19 -7.06
N ALA A 17 24.59 -4.65 -8.29
CA ALA A 17 23.34 -4.41 -9.01
C ALA A 17 22.13 -5.18 -8.44
N ALA A 18 22.37 -6.34 -7.80
CA ALA A 18 21.34 -7.12 -7.11
C ALA A 18 21.04 -6.61 -5.68
N PHE A 19 21.98 -5.91 -5.07
CA PHE A 19 21.82 -5.15 -3.82
C PHE A 19 21.40 -3.69 -4.07
N ALA A 20 21.05 -3.33 -5.31
CA ALA A 20 20.30 -2.11 -5.54
C ALA A 20 18.93 -2.31 -4.88
N ASP A 21 18.80 -1.79 -3.66
CA ASP A 21 17.57 -1.75 -2.91
C ASP A 21 16.58 -0.88 -3.69
N SER A 22 15.82 -1.52 -4.56
CA SER A 22 14.64 -0.91 -5.16
C SER A 22 13.47 -1.18 -4.23
N SER A 23 13.54 -0.68 -2.99
CA SER A 23 12.32 -0.18 -2.39
C SER A 23 11.92 1.00 -3.29
N THR A 24 10.95 0.78 -4.17
CA THR A 24 10.08 1.91 -4.49
C THR A 24 9.27 2.13 -3.23
N ASP A 25 9.91 2.76 -2.24
CA ASP A 25 9.19 3.44 -1.19
C ASP A 25 8.40 4.50 -1.95
N PHE A 26 7.17 4.16 -2.27
CA PHE A 26 6.15 5.16 -2.50
C PHE A 26 5.99 5.81 -1.13
N GLU A 27 6.88 6.75 -0.80
CA GLU A 27 6.69 7.60 0.35
C GLU A 27 5.30 8.20 0.18
N ASN A 28 4.41 7.88 1.11
CA ASN A 28 3.11 8.51 1.15
C ASN A 28 3.32 9.95 1.63
N LEU A 29 3.84 10.80 0.74
CA LEU A 29 4.06 12.23 0.96
C LEU A 29 2.73 12.99 1.12
N GLY A 30 1.61 12.32 0.86
CA GLY A 30 0.27 12.82 1.14
C GLY A 30 -0.15 12.55 2.57
N SER A 31 0.01 13.54 3.45
CA SER A 31 -0.78 13.58 4.68
C SER A 31 -2.19 14.04 4.32
N ILE A 32 -3.23 13.37 4.77
CA ILE A 32 -4.58 13.87 4.52
C ILE A 32 -4.81 15.04 5.50
N GLY A 33 -4.97 16.23 4.93
CA GLY A 33 -4.95 17.50 5.65
C GLY A 33 -6.14 17.75 6.56
N SER A 34 -5.99 18.79 7.37
CA SER A 34 -6.94 19.39 8.33
C SER A 34 -8.43 19.11 8.08
N THR A 35 -9.12 18.85 9.20
CA THR A 35 -10.59 18.78 9.39
C THR A 35 -11.32 17.95 8.35
N ALA A 36 -11.22 16.63 8.48
CA ALA A 36 -12.16 15.71 7.85
C ALA A 36 -13.60 15.97 8.33
N THR A 37 -14.52 16.02 7.38
CA THR A 37 -15.96 16.00 7.63
C THR A 37 -16.43 14.55 7.67
N VAL A 38 -17.12 14.17 8.74
CA VAL A 38 -17.67 12.83 8.93
C VAL A 38 -19.18 12.92 9.10
N SER A 39 -19.94 12.03 8.46
CA SER A 39 -21.41 12.05 8.47
C SER A 39 -21.98 11.96 9.89
N THR A 40 -21.38 11.14 10.76
CA THR A 40 -21.74 11.04 12.18
C THR A 40 -20.50 10.72 13.03
N LEU A 41 -20.39 11.33 14.22
CA LEU A 41 -19.33 10.99 15.19
C LEU A 41 -19.72 9.83 16.11
N THR A 42 -20.99 9.42 16.08
CA THR A 42 -21.55 8.29 16.83
C THR A 42 -22.19 7.31 15.85
N PRO A 43 -21.39 6.48 15.16
CA PRO A 43 -21.88 5.46 14.26
C PRO A 43 -22.85 4.50 14.97
N ALA A 44 -23.89 4.06 14.26
CA ALA A 44 -24.88 3.13 14.76
C ALA A 44 -24.98 1.91 13.84
N ALA A 45 -25.31 0.75 14.42
CA ALA A 45 -25.58 -0.46 13.64
C ALA A 45 -26.76 -0.22 12.69
N GLY A 46 -26.66 -0.74 11.47
CA GLY A 46 -27.60 -0.49 10.37
C GLY A 46 -27.34 0.81 9.61
N GLY A 47 -26.48 1.70 10.12
CA GLY A 47 -26.09 2.93 9.43
C GLY A 47 -24.92 2.74 8.47
N THR A 48 -24.52 3.84 7.82
CA THR A 48 -23.28 3.94 7.03
C THR A 48 -22.46 5.13 7.53
N LEU A 49 -21.15 5.10 7.31
CA LEU A 49 -20.27 6.23 7.58
C LEU A 49 -19.73 6.78 6.26
N THR A 50 -19.83 8.11 6.09
CA THR A 50 -19.15 8.82 5.00
C THR A 50 -18.14 9.78 5.60
N LEU A 51 -16.98 9.84 4.99
CA LEU A 51 -15.88 10.71 5.35
C LEU A 51 -15.37 11.44 4.12
N THR A 52 -15.12 12.73 4.27
CA THR A 52 -14.49 13.55 3.23
C THR A 52 -13.40 14.40 3.87
N SER A 53 -12.22 14.42 3.26
CA SER A 53 -11.07 15.19 3.75
C SER A 53 -10.24 15.72 2.60
N ALA A 54 -9.72 16.94 2.74
CA ALA A 54 -8.77 17.47 1.78
C ALA A 54 -7.42 16.74 1.90
N LEU A 55 -6.72 16.57 0.78
CA LEU A 55 -5.32 16.14 0.80
C LEU A 55 -4.43 17.32 1.22
N SER A 56 -3.34 17.04 1.93
CA SER A 56 -2.27 18.00 2.22
C SER A 56 -0.90 17.44 1.83
N GLY A 57 0.09 18.32 1.66
CA GLY A 57 1.44 17.91 1.25
C GLY A 57 1.69 17.98 -0.27
N GLY A 58 1.64 19.18 -0.85
CA GLY A 58 2.08 19.45 -2.24
C GLY A 58 1.04 19.17 -3.33
N ALA A 59 0.17 18.18 -3.17
CA ALA A 59 -0.97 17.92 -4.05
C ALA A 59 -2.28 18.45 -3.42
N SER A 60 -3.09 19.17 -4.21
CA SER A 60 -4.44 19.59 -3.82
C SER A 60 -5.47 18.58 -4.32
N GLY A 61 -6.38 18.13 -3.45
CA GLY A 61 -7.34 17.09 -3.79
C GLY A 61 -8.25 16.72 -2.62
N THR A 62 -9.11 15.73 -2.82
CA THR A 62 -10.06 15.25 -1.81
C THR A 62 -10.04 13.74 -1.71
N LEU A 63 -9.89 13.20 -0.50
CA LEU A 63 -10.27 11.82 -0.17
C LEU A 63 -11.75 11.81 0.23
N SER A 64 -12.53 10.95 -0.42
CA SER A 64 -13.89 10.60 0.00
C SER A 64 -13.98 9.10 0.26
N LEU A 65 -14.60 8.71 1.37
CA LEU A 65 -14.75 7.32 1.82
C LEU A 65 -16.19 7.09 2.25
N THR A 66 -16.79 5.98 1.83
CA THR A 66 -18.10 5.54 2.29
C THR A 66 -18.03 4.06 2.68
N THR A 67 -18.39 3.75 3.91
CA THR A 67 -18.50 2.36 4.37
C THR A 67 -19.78 1.71 3.85
N GLY A 68 -19.78 0.39 3.77
CA GLY A 68 -21.03 -0.37 3.75
C GLY A 68 -21.79 -0.26 5.08
N THR A 69 -22.89 -1.02 5.19
CA THR A 69 -23.71 -1.07 6.39
C THR A 69 -22.88 -1.53 7.60
N LEU A 70 -22.92 -0.73 8.66
CA LEU A 70 -22.25 -1.01 9.92
C LEU A 70 -23.02 -2.08 10.69
N THR A 71 -22.30 -3.08 11.16
CA THR A 71 -22.82 -4.14 12.04
C THR A 71 -22.05 -4.05 13.35
N ALA A 72 -22.76 -3.86 14.46
CA ALA A 72 -22.11 -3.84 15.76
C ALA A 72 -21.46 -5.20 16.07
N THR A 73 -20.29 -5.16 16.69
CA THR A 73 -19.61 -6.36 17.19
C THR A 73 -19.87 -6.54 18.69
N ALA A 74 -19.33 -7.60 19.28
CA ALA A 74 -19.39 -7.82 20.72
C ALA A 74 -18.58 -6.78 21.53
N LEU A 75 -17.66 -6.05 20.88
CA LEU A 75 -16.85 -5.00 21.50
C LEU A 75 -17.54 -3.65 21.33
N ALA A 76 -17.70 -2.93 22.44
CA ALA A 76 -18.32 -1.60 22.42
C ALA A 76 -17.51 -0.63 21.54
N GLY A 77 -18.21 0.12 20.69
CA GLY A 77 -17.60 1.06 19.75
C GLY A 77 -16.92 0.42 18.54
N VAL A 78 -16.94 -0.91 18.41
CA VAL A 78 -16.38 -1.61 17.25
C VAL A 78 -17.50 -2.12 16.35
N PHE A 79 -17.40 -1.80 15.07
CA PHE A 79 -18.33 -2.16 14.01
C PHE A 79 -17.58 -2.88 12.89
N THR A 80 -18.18 -3.90 12.30
CA THR A 80 -17.76 -4.43 11.00
C THR A 80 -18.63 -3.83 9.92
N PHE A 81 -18.13 -3.77 8.69
CA PHE A 81 -18.95 -3.35 7.56
C PHE A 81 -18.63 -4.17 6.31
N THR A 82 -19.67 -4.47 5.55
CA THR A 82 -19.55 -5.23 4.30
C THR A 82 -19.34 -4.28 3.15
N GLY A 83 -18.11 -4.20 2.67
CA GLY A 83 -17.78 -3.42 1.48
C GLY A 83 -17.79 -1.91 1.69
N GLY A 84 -17.97 -1.15 0.62
CA GLY A 84 -17.83 0.30 0.62
C GLY A 84 -16.77 0.73 -0.39
N SER A 85 -16.52 2.03 -0.46
CA SER A 85 -15.60 2.60 -1.44
C SER A 85 -14.82 3.76 -0.88
N PHE A 86 -13.71 4.06 -1.54
CA PHE A 86 -12.99 5.30 -1.37
C PHE A 86 -12.52 5.80 -2.73
N THR A 87 -12.38 7.12 -2.82
CA THR A 87 -11.95 7.83 -4.02
C THR A 87 -11.06 8.98 -3.59
N ILE A 88 -9.94 9.13 -4.27
CA ILE A 88 -9.04 10.27 -4.18
C ILE A 88 -9.18 11.05 -5.48
N THR A 89 -9.57 12.32 -5.40
CA THR A 89 -9.64 13.23 -6.53
C THR A 89 -8.59 14.33 -6.43
N ASP A 90 -8.17 14.87 -7.57
CA ASP A 90 -7.42 16.12 -7.63
C ASP A 90 -8.31 17.35 -7.38
N SER A 91 -7.72 18.54 -7.38
CA SER A 91 -8.43 19.82 -7.26
C SER A 91 -9.40 20.13 -8.41
N SER A 92 -9.32 19.40 -9.52
CA SER A 92 -10.26 19.48 -10.65
C SER A 92 -11.33 18.39 -10.60
N ASN A 93 -11.48 17.70 -9.46
CA ASN A 93 -12.40 16.57 -9.25
C ASN A 93 -12.16 15.37 -10.18
N LYS A 94 -10.97 15.23 -10.76
CA LYS A 94 -10.61 14.02 -11.51
C LYS A 94 -10.17 12.94 -10.53
N THR A 95 -10.72 11.75 -10.68
CA THR A 95 -10.31 10.57 -9.91
C THR A 95 -8.87 10.22 -10.21
N LEU A 96 -8.01 10.33 -9.21
CA LEU A 96 -6.63 9.89 -9.25
C LEU A 96 -6.52 8.43 -8.85
N PHE A 97 -7.28 8.05 -7.83
CA PHE A 97 -7.29 6.70 -7.30
C PHE A 97 -8.68 6.37 -6.74
N SER A 98 -9.08 5.11 -6.85
CA SER A 98 -10.30 4.62 -6.23
C SER A 98 -10.18 3.13 -5.95
N GLY A 99 -11.00 2.67 -5.01
CA GLY A 99 -11.12 1.25 -4.74
C GLY A 99 -12.30 0.96 -3.83
N THR A 100 -12.47 -0.31 -3.53
CA THR A 100 -13.56 -0.82 -2.72
C THR A 100 -13.03 -1.60 -1.53
N PHE A 101 -13.71 -1.43 -0.40
CA PHE A 101 -13.49 -2.29 0.75
C PHE A 101 -14.12 -3.66 0.48
N THR A 102 -13.61 -4.68 1.12
CA THR A 102 -14.17 -6.03 1.13
C THR A 102 -14.81 -6.34 2.48
N SER A 103 -15.52 -7.47 2.54
CA SER A 103 -16.06 -7.98 3.81
C SER A 103 -14.94 -8.26 4.80
N GLY A 104 -15.17 -7.94 6.07
CA GLY A 104 -14.15 -8.03 7.14
C GLY A 104 -13.49 -6.71 7.51
N SER A 105 -13.83 -5.62 6.81
CA SER A 105 -13.42 -4.27 7.18
C SER A 105 -14.05 -3.84 8.51
N GLN A 106 -13.30 -3.09 9.30
CA GLN A 106 -13.67 -2.69 10.65
C GLN A 106 -13.61 -1.19 10.85
N LEU A 107 -14.53 -0.70 11.67
CA LEU A 107 -14.59 0.66 12.16
C LEU A 107 -14.57 0.63 13.68
N THR A 108 -13.73 1.44 14.31
CA THR A 108 -13.63 1.52 15.78
C THR A 108 -13.78 2.95 16.24
N VAL A 109 -14.62 3.19 17.24
CA VAL A 109 -14.86 4.50 17.82
C VAL A 109 -14.20 4.55 19.20
N VAL A 110 -13.24 5.46 19.39
CA VAL A 110 -12.56 5.67 20.68
C VAL A 110 -12.71 7.13 21.08
N GLY A 111 -13.59 7.38 22.05
CA GLY A 111 -13.95 8.75 22.44
C GLY A 111 -14.59 9.48 21.27
N LYS A 112 -13.91 10.49 20.74
CA LYS A 112 -14.36 11.18 19.52
C LYS A 112 -13.79 10.54 18.25
N ALA A 113 -12.67 9.82 18.31
CA ALA A 113 -11.94 9.33 17.14
C ALA A 113 -12.59 8.11 16.49
N ILE A 114 -12.41 7.96 15.17
CA ILE A 114 -13.00 6.89 14.35
C ILE A 114 -11.91 6.20 13.52
N PHE A 115 -11.49 5.00 13.86
CA PHE A 115 -10.49 4.26 13.11
C PHE A 115 -11.16 3.40 12.04
N ILE A 116 -10.70 3.43 10.78
CA ILE A 116 -11.29 2.63 9.68
C ILE A 116 -10.25 1.67 9.12
N ASN A 117 -10.21 0.47 9.66
CA ASN A 117 -9.38 -0.59 9.11
C ASN A 117 -10.09 -1.25 7.91
N GLY A 118 -9.94 -0.66 6.73
CA GLY A 118 -10.46 -1.18 5.47
C GLY A 118 -9.64 -2.37 4.96
N VAL A 119 -10.29 -3.51 4.72
CA VAL A 119 -9.67 -4.62 4.01
C VAL A 119 -9.89 -4.40 2.52
N MET A 120 -8.82 -4.45 1.74
CA MET A 120 -8.85 -4.33 0.29
C MET A 120 -7.94 -5.38 -0.33
N GLY A 121 -8.16 -5.75 -1.59
CA GLY A 121 -7.35 -6.77 -2.28
C GLY A 121 -5.84 -6.51 -2.23
N ASN A 122 -5.42 -5.25 -2.02
CA ASN A 122 -4.02 -4.81 -1.96
C ASN A 122 -3.62 -4.15 -0.60
N ASN A 123 -4.28 -4.44 0.53
CA ASN A 123 -3.86 -4.03 1.89
C ASN A 123 -3.52 -2.53 2.12
N VAL A 124 -4.50 -1.60 2.05
CA VAL A 124 -4.32 -0.23 2.57
C VAL A 124 -5.13 -0.08 3.85
N THR A 125 -4.54 0.49 4.90
CA THR A 125 -5.23 0.80 6.17
C THR A 125 -5.44 2.31 6.31
N GLY A 126 -6.64 2.73 6.70
CA GLY A 126 -6.99 4.14 6.91
C GLY A 126 -7.19 4.45 8.40
N GLN A 127 -6.70 5.57 8.89
CA GLN A 127 -6.89 6.02 10.26
C GLN A 127 -7.53 7.42 10.26
N VAL A 128 -8.61 7.59 11.03
CA VAL A 128 -9.24 8.91 11.22
C VAL A 128 -9.29 9.23 12.71
N ILE A 129 -8.63 10.31 13.11
CA ILE A 129 -8.70 10.83 14.47
C ILE A 129 -9.63 12.03 14.43
N ALA A 130 -10.75 11.96 15.15
CA ALA A 130 -11.73 13.04 15.11
C ALA A 130 -11.16 14.32 15.67
N GLY A 131 -11.48 15.42 15.01
CA GLY A 131 -10.81 16.71 15.20
C GLY A 131 -9.86 17.08 14.06
N GLY A 132 -9.74 16.24 13.03
CA GLY A 132 -9.29 16.70 11.72
C GLY A 132 -7.94 16.18 11.25
N ILE A 133 -7.51 15.02 11.71
CA ILE A 133 -6.32 14.36 11.17
C ILE A 133 -6.75 13.02 10.62
N VAL A 134 -6.55 12.83 9.32
CA VAL A 134 -6.69 11.55 8.64
C VAL A 134 -5.29 11.14 8.20
N SER A 135 -4.91 9.90 8.47
CA SER A 135 -3.64 9.34 8.02
C SER A 135 -3.92 8.01 7.34
N GLY A 136 -3.34 7.78 6.18
CA GLY A 136 -3.41 6.50 5.48
C GLY A 136 -2.00 5.95 5.30
N ASP A 137 -1.82 4.65 5.47
CA ASP A 137 -0.57 3.96 5.13
C ASP A 137 -0.85 2.92 4.05
N THR A 138 -0.03 2.94 3.00
CA THR A 138 -0.17 2.06 1.83
C THR A 138 1.03 1.11 1.79
N VAL A 139 0.80 -0.16 2.10
CA VAL A 139 1.85 -1.18 2.03
C VAL A 139 1.73 -1.90 0.69
N VAL A 140 2.57 -1.52 -0.28
CA VAL A 140 2.67 -2.24 -1.55
C VAL A 140 3.68 -3.38 -1.41
N VAL A 141 3.20 -4.61 -1.40
CA VAL A 141 4.07 -5.80 -1.45
C VAL A 141 4.51 -6.03 -2.90
N THR A 142 5.71 -5.56 -3.24
CA THR A 142 6.35 -5.94 -4.52
C THR A 142 7.00 -7.32 -4.36
N PRO A 143 6.97 -8.18 -5.40
CA PRO A 143 7.66 -9.46 -5.35
C PRO A 143 9.12 -9.29 -4.95
N GLU A 144 9.51 -10.06 -3.95
CA GLU A 144 10.74 -9.87 -3.18
C GLU A 144 11.98 -9.80 -4.09
N PRO A 145 12.91 -8.85 -3.83
CA PRO A 145 14.18 -8.70 -4.56
C PRO A 145 14.96 -10.02 -4.75
N GLY A 146 14.77 -10.98 -3.83
CA GLY A 146 15.35 -12.32 -3.89
C GLY A 146 14.99 -13.13 -5.13
N THR A 147 13.86 -12.88 -5.80
CA THR A 147 13.48 -13.60 -7.03
C THR A 147 14.40 -13.28 -8.21
N LEU A 148 14.86 -12.02 -8.30
CA LEU A 148 15.86 -11.61 -9.30
C LEU A 148 17.26 -12.13 -8.93
N GLY A 149 17.58 -12.18 -7.63
CA GLY A 149 18.81 -12.84 -7.15
C GLY A 149 18.85 -14.35 -7.43
N LEU A 150 17.73 -15.05 -7.27
CA LEU A 150 17.59 -16.47 -7.57
C LEU A 150 17.66 -16.75 -9.08
N LEU A 151 17.05 -15.88 -9.90
CA LEU A 151 17.20 -15.94 -11.36
C LEU A 151 18.67 -15.70 -11.78
N GLY A 152 19.33 -14.71 -11.19
CA GLY A 152 20.73 -14.39 -11.47
C GLY A 152 21.69 -15.51 -11.11
N THR A 153 21.55 -16.09 -9.91
CA THR A 153 22.34 -17.26 -9.47
C THR A 153 22.02 -18.51 -10.30
N GLY A 154 20.77 -18.71 -10.71
CA GLY A 154 20.35 -19.79 -11.62
C GLY A 154 21.04 -19.70 -12.99
N LEU A 155 21.08 -18.52 -13.60
CA LEU A 155 21.76 -18.30 -14.88
C LEU A 155 23.27 -18.50 -14.78
N VAL A 156 23.90 -18.08 -13.68
CA VAL A 156 25.33 -18.34 -13.42
C VAL A 156 25.60 -19.84 -13.29
N GLY A 157 24.73 -20.59 -12.60
CA GLY A 157 24.80 -22.05 -12.51
C GLY A 157 24.71 -22.73 -13.88
N ILE A 158 23.78 -22.29 -14.74
CA ILE A 158 23.63 -22.80 -16.11
C ILE A 158 24.87 -22.47 -16.95
N ALA A 159 25.39 -21.26 -16.88
CA ALA A 159 26.61 -20.87 -17.58
C ALA A 159 27.82 -21.72 -17.16
N GLY A 160 27.93 -22.06 -15.86
CA GLY A 160 28.94 -22.98 -15.34
C GLY A 160 28.82 -24.39 -15.92
N LEU A 161 27.61 -24.92 -16.02
CA LEU A 161 27.33 -26.23 -16.63
C LEU A 161 27.69 -26.27 -18.11
N VAL A 162 27.31 -25.24 -18.87
CA VAL A 162 27.65 -25.11 -20.31
C VAL A 162 29.16 -25.05 -20.51
N ARG A 163 29.88 -24.27 -19.69
CA ARG A 163 31.34 -24.21 -19.73
C ARG A 163 31.99 -25.56 -19.44
N ARG A 164 31.45 -26.34 -18.50
CA ARG A 164 31.96 -27.69 -18.20
C ARG A 164 31.81 -28.62 -19.40
N ARG A 165 30.69 -28.53 -20.12
CA ARG A 165 30.42 -29.37 -21.31
C ARG A 165 31.38 -29.08 -22.46
N PHE A 166 31.69 -27.81 -22.75
CA PHE A 166 32.61 -27.45 -23.84
C PHE A 166 34.10 -27.68 -23.56
N LYS A 167 34.49 -27.94 -22.30
CA LYS A 167 35.87 -28.34 -21.95
C LYS A 167 36.08 -29.85 -21.90
N ALA A 168 34.99 -30.62 -21.88
CA ALA A 168 35.02 -32.09 -21.83
C ALA A 168 34.79 -32.73 -23.21
N ALA A 169 34.61 -31.91 -24.25
CA ALA A 169 34.59 -32.28 -25.67
C ALA A 169 35.82 -31.67 -26.34
#